data_AF-A0A399HIX1-F1
#
_entry.id   AF-A0A399HIX1-F1
#
_cell.length_a   1.000
_cell.length_b   1.000
_cell.length_c   1.000
_cell.angle_alpha   90.00
_cell.angle_beta   90.00
_cell.angle_gamma   90.00
#
_symmetry.space_group_name_H-M   'P 1'
#
loop_
_entity.id
_entity.type
_entity.pdbx_description
1 polymer ?
#
loop_
_entity_poly.entity_id
_entity_poly.type
_entity_poly.pdbx_seq_one_letter_code
_entity_poly.pdbx_strand_id
1 'polypeptide(L)' 'MKNRLHLDVSPIDRSTADEVARLLDLGATRADVGQGQDGNWVVMADPEGNEFCVLRTLARQTEQK' A
#
# COMPACT_ATOMS: atom_id res chain seq x y z
N MET A 1 -25.60 -2.97 -3.66
CA MET A 1 -25.03 -1.80 -2.97
C MET A 1 -23.54 -1.79 -3.25
N LYS A 2 -22.96 -0.70 -3.77
CA LYS A 2 -21.51 -0.61 -3.91
C LYS A 2 -20.92 -0.27 -2.55
N ASN A 3 -20.09 -1.15 -2.00
CA ASN A 3 -19.36 -0.88 -0.76
C ASN A 3 -18.43 0.32 -1.02
N ARG A 4 -18.58 1.43 -0.28
CA ARG A 4 -17.75 2.64 -0.39
C ARG A 4 -16.61 2.63 0.64
N LEU A 5 -16.09 1.44 0.94
CA LEU A 5 -15.00 1.30 1.88
C LEU A 5 -13.68 1.57 1.15
N HIS A 6 -12.92 2.53 1.67
CA HIS A 6 -11.55 2.78 1.26
C HIS A 6 -10.66 2.35 2.42
N LEU A 7 -9.83 1.33 2.20
CA LEU A 7 -8.94 0.80 3.23
C LEU A 7 -7.54 1.38 3.03
N ASP A 8 -7.07 2.11 4.04
CA ASP A 8 -5.71 2.64 4.09
C ASP A 8 -4.87 1.84 5.08
N VAL A 9 -3.73 1.32 4.64
CA VAL A 9 -2.78 0.59 5.47
C VAL A 9 -1.45 1.33 5.51
N SER A 10 -0.84 1.40 6.70
CA SER A 10 0.50 1.97 6.87
C SER A 10 1.39 0.96 7.59
N PRO A 11 2.50 0.53 7.00
CA PRO A 11 3.42 -0.39 7.67
C PRO A 11 4.04 0.28 8.90
N ILE A 12 4.19 -0.47 10.00
CA ILE A 12 4.70 0.04 11.29
C ILE A 12 6.10 -0.47 11.64
N ASP A 13 6.57 -1.47 10.92
CA ASP A 13 7.79 -2.24 11.22
C ASP A 13 8.77 -2.30 10.04
N ARG A 14 8.35 -1.86 8.86
CA ARG A 14 9.11 -1.94 7.60
C ARG A 14 8.87 -0.73 6.71
N SER A 15 9.65 -0.60 5.64
CA SER A 15 9.43 0.46 4.65
C SER A 15 8.16 0.20 3.82
N THR A 16 7.56 1.24 3.24
CA THR A 16 6.42 1.09 2.31
C THR A 16 6.78 0.20 1.12
N ALA A 17 8.01 0.28 0.60
CA ALA A 17 8.46 -0.55 -0.51
C ALA A 17 8.53 -2.04 -0.14
N ASP A 18 9.00 -2.35 1.06
CA ASP A 18 9.07 -3.72 1.58
C ASP A 18 7.68 -4.32 1.79
N GLU A 19 6.74 -3.54 2.32
CA GLU A 19 5.36 -4.00 2.47
C GLU A 19 4.68 -4.23 1.11
N VAL A 20 4.90 -3.35 0.13
CA VAL A 20 4.40 -3.57 -1.24
C VAL A 20 4.98 -4.86 -1.84
N ALA A 21 6.29 -5.11 -1.67
CA ALA A 21 6.92 -6.34 -2.14
C ALA A 21 6.32 -7.59 -1.48
N ARG A 22 6.09 -7.54 -0.16
CA ARG A 22 5.44 -8.62 0.59
C ARG A 22 4.01 -8.86 0.12
N LEU A 23 3.23 -7.80 -0.10
CA LEU A 23 1.84 -7.92 -0.57
C LEU A 23 1.79 -8.56 -1.97
N LEU A 24 2.73 -8.20 -2.86
CA LEU A 24 2.87 -8.83 -4.17
C LEU A 24 3.17 -10.34 -4.04
N ASP A 25 4.07 -10.73 -3.14
CA ASP A 25 4.38 -12.15 -2.87
C ASP A 25 3.17 -12.94 -2.33
N LEU A 26 2.31 -12.26 -1.56
CA LEU A 26 1.05 -12.81 -1.05
C LEU A 26 -0.08 -12.85 -2.11
N GLY A 27 0.18 -12.41 -3.34
CA GLY A 27 -0.77 -12.46 -4.45
C GLY A 27 -1.58 -11.18 -4.66
N ALA A 28 -1.31 -10.10 -3.93
CA ALA A 28 -1.86 -8.79 -4.27
C ALA A 28 -1.25 -8.29 -5.58
N THR A 29 -1.93 -7.36 -6.24
CA THR A 29 -1.48 -6.72 -7.47
C THR A 29 -1.47 -5.20 -7.32
N ARG A 30 -0.64 -4.50 -8.10
CA ARG A 30 -0.72 -3.03 -8.15
C ARG A 30 -1.94 -2.63 -8.96
N ALA A 31 -2.74 -1.72 -8.42
CA ALA A 31 -3.86 -1.13 -9.12
C ALA A 31 -3.50 0.28 -9.59
N ASP A 32 -3.68 0.55 -10.88
CA ASP A 32 -3.57 1.90 -11.41
C ASP A 32 -4.95 2.56 -11.43
N VAL A 33 -5.17 3.48 -10.50
CA VAL A 33 -6.43 4.23 -10.39
C VAL A 33 -6.35 5.61 -11.03
N GLY A 34 -5.36 5.85 -11.91
CA GLY A 34 -5.09 7.17 -12.49
C GLY A 34 -4.41 8.15 -11.52
N GLN A 35 -3.87 7.65 -10.41
CA GLN A 35 -2.94 8.44 -9.59
C GLN A 35 -1.62 8.59 -10.36
N GLY A 36 -1.22 9.82 -10.65
CA GLY A 36 0.06 10.07 -11.33
C GLY A 36 1.24 9.45 -10.57
N GLN A 37 2.40 9.36 -11.24
CA GLN A 37 3.62 8.76 -10.67
C GLN A 37 4.14 9.47 -9.39
N ASP A 38 3.54 10.60 -9.02
CA ASP A 38 3.83 11.43 -7.83
C ASP A 38 2.95 11.10 -6.60
N GLY A 39 2.11 10.07 -6.67
CA GLY A 39 1.27 9.66 -5.54
C GLY A 39 2.11 9.27 -4.32
N ASN A 40 1.84 9.86 -3.16
CA ASN A 40 2.50 9.54 -1.87
C ASN A 40 2.02 8.21 -1.25
N TRP A 41 1.32 7.37 -2.03
CA TRP A 41 0.78 6.08 -1.64
C TRP A 41 0.69 5.14 -2.85
N VAL A 42 0.70 3.84 -2.57
CA VAL A 42 0.61 2.79 -3.60
C VAL A 42 -0.75 2.12 -3.48
N VAL A 43 -1.54 2.14 -4.55
CA VAL A 43 -2.82 1.41 -4.57
C VAL A 43 -2.56 -0.03 -4.98
N MET A 44 -3.11 -0.95 -4.20
CA MET A 44 -3.01 -2.38 -4.37
C MET A 44 -4.43 -2.97 -4.45
N ALA A 45 -4.57 -4.09 -5.14
CA ALA A 45 -5.75 -4.93 -5.11
C ALA A 45 -5.38 -6.29 -4.54
N ASP A 46 -6.18 -6.81 -3.60
CA ASP A 46 -6.02 -8.17 -3.10
C ASP A 46 -6.41 -9.20 -4.19
N PRO A 47 -6.19 -10.51 -3.96
CA PRO A 47 -6.58 -11.55 -4.92
C PRO A 47 -8.07 -11.60 -5.27
N GLU A 48 -8.94 -11.04 -4.42
CA GLU A 48 -10.39 -10.94 -4.66
C GLU A 48 -10.78 -9.67 -5.44
N GLY A 49 -9.80 -8.79 -5.73
CA GLY A 49 -9.98 -7.53 -6.44
C GLY A 49 -10.42 -6.37 -5.55
N ASN A 50 -10.32 -6.49 -4.22
CA ASN A 50 -10.61 -5.37 -3.32
C ASN A 50 -9.43 -4.40 -3.30
N GLU A 51 -9.73 -3.13 -3.53
CA GLU A 51 -8.72 -2.05 -3.60
C GLU A 51 -8.41 -1.49 -2.21
N PHE A 52 -7.12 -1.24 -1.97
CA PHE A 52 -6.62 -0.60 -0.75
C PHE A 52 -5.35 0.21 -1.03
N CYS A 53 -5.08 1.21 -0.20
CA CYS A 53 -3.92 2.09 -0.31
C CYS A 53 -2.86 1.71 0.72
N VAL A 54 -1.62 1.52 0.27
CA VAL A 54 -0.44 1.43 1.12
C VAL A 54 0.18 2.81 1.23
N LEU A 55 0.02 3.43 2.39
CA LEU A 55 0.56 4.75 2.69
C LEU A 55 2.04 4.68 3.09
N ARG A 56 2.63 5.85 3.42
CA ARG A 56 3.98 5.92 3.97
C ARG A 56 4.10 5.09 5.26
N THR A 57 5.27 4.53 5.49
CA THR A 57 5.57 3.83 6.74
C THR A 57 5.46 4.76 7.95
N LEU A 58 4.86 4.22 9.02
CA LEU A 58 4.87 4.78 10.37
C LEU A 58 6.00 4.21 11.22
N ALA A 59 6.79 3.25 10.68
CA ALA A 59 7.97 2.75 11.37
C ALA A 59 8.88 3.93 11.72
N ARG A 60 9.26 4.01 13.00
CA ARG A 60 10.22 5.01 13.46
C ARG A 60 11.50 4.78 12.66
N GLN A 61 11.85 5.74 11.82
CA GLN A 61 13.14 5.71 11.14
C GLN A 61 14.19 5.89 12.23
N THR A 62 14.88 4.81 12.58
CA THR A 62 16.06 4.92 13.42
C THR A 62 17.05 5.79 12.67
N GLU A 63 17.40 6.90 13.31
CA GLU A 63 18.18 8.01 12.77
C GLU A 63 19.46 7.49 12.09
N GLN A 64 19.65 7.82 10.81
CA GLN A 64 20.97 7.77 10.18
C GLN A 64 21.81 8.88 10.83
N LYS A 65 22.75 8.47 11.68
CA LYS A 65 23.87 9.29 12.14
C LYS A 65 24.91 9.43 11.04
#